data_AF-A0A7R9MDL5-F1
#
_entry.id   AF-A0A7R9MDL5-F1
#
_cell.length_a   1.000
_cell.length_b   1.000
_cell.length_c   1.000
_cell.angle_alpha   90.00
_cell.angle_beta   90.00
_cell.angle_gamma   90.00
#
_symmetry.space_group_name_H-M   'P 1'
#
loop_
_entity.id
_entity.type
_entity.pdbx_description
1 polymer ?
#
loop_
_entity_poly.entity_id
_entity_poly.type
_entity_poly.pdbx_seq_one_letter_code
_entity_poly.pdbx_strand_id
1 'polypeptide(L)'
;MHGRRWIFPVFMTGWRNNGLNVDDLFRCSRHDESQPIVQELQKHWNNERQKKSSKFWRALVMAFGKYYIPPLTLLILGECVCRICQPLLLGIVIDHFNKVENRTFKQACMAAGGTPCAHTYFCSSWTIGCDSSCREHWKRSSTLRPLFRKPVINTGNIHLFV
;
A
#
# COMPACT_ATOMS: atom_id res chain seq x y z
N MET A 1 11.95 9.81 -5.19
CA MET A 1 11.27 9.83 -3.88
C MET A 1 9.81 10.32 -4.02
N HIS A 2 8.89 9.44 -4.41
CA HIS A 2 7.45 9.73 -4.58
C HIS A 2 6.59 8.91 -3.60
N GLY A 3 7.10 8.64 -2.39
CA GLY A 3 6.38 7.89 -1.36
C GLY A 3 5.39 8.77 -0.61
N ARG A 4 4.15 8.30 -0.46
CA ARG A 4 3.16 8.70 0.57
C ARG A 4 2.92 10.21 0.76
N ARG A 5 3.12 11.07 -0.26
CA ARG A 5 2.93 12.52 -0.11
C ARG A 5 1.49 12.93 0.29
N TRP A 6 0.50 12.07 0.02
CA TRP A 6 -0.89 12.31 0.38
C TRP A 6 -1.16 12.30 1.90
N ILE A 7 -0.34 11.60 2.69
CA ILE A 7 -0.53 11.52 4.15
C ILE A 7 0.14 12.69 4.88
N PHE A 8 1.17 13.28 4.27
CA PHE A 8 1.91 14.41 4.80
C PHE A 8 1.02 15.61 5.23
N PRO A 9 -0.01 16.04 4.47
CA PRO A 9 -0.88 17.13 4.92
C PRO A 9 -1.62 16.80 6.23
N VAL A 10 -2.05 15.56 6.46
CA VAL A 10 -2.74 15.17 7.71
C VAL A 10 -1.79 15.28 8.90
N PHE A 11 -0.55 14.81 8.74
CA PHE A 11 0.47 14.94 9.78
C PHE A 11 0.80 16.40 10.07
N MET A 12 0.91 17.23 9.04
CA MET A 12 1.18 18.66 9.20
C MET A 12 0.03 19.39 9.91
N THR A 13 -1.23 19.03 9.62
CA THR A 13 -2.41 19.58 10.31
C THR A 13 -2.41 19.19 11.79
N GLY A 14 -2.19 17.92 12.11
CA GLY A 14 -2.12 17.46 13.50
C GLY A 14 -0.97 18.12 14.29
N TRP A 15 0.19 18.32 13.65
CA TRP A 15 1.33 19.00 14.26
C TRP A 15 1.07 20.49 14.51
N ARG A 16 0.41 21.18 13.56
CA ARG A 16 0.15 22.63 13.64
C ARG A 16 -1.03 22.99 14.56
N ASN A 17 -2.04 22.13 14.62
CA ASN A 17 -3.28 22.40 15.35
C ASN A 17 -3.30 21.80 16.77
N ASN A 18 -2.18 21.26 17.26
CA ASN A 18 -2.02 20.70 18.61
C ASN A 18 -3.02 19.57 18.93
N GLY A 19 -3.40 18.80 17.92
CA GLY A 19 -4.44 17.76 17.97
C GLY A 19 -5.13 17.60 16.61
N LEU A 20 -5.60 16.40 16.31
CA LEU A 20 -6.37 16.11 15.09
C LEU A 20 -7.82 15.89 15.47
N ASN A 21 -8.75 16.59 14.82
CA ASN A 21 -10.18 16.36 15.03
C ASN A 21 -10.68 15.27 14.06
N VAL A 22 -11.81 14.62 14.41
CA VAL A 22 -12.43 13.58 13.59
C VAL A 22 -12.86 14.12 12.23
N ASP A 23 -13.24 15.39 12.16
CA ASP A 23 -13.63 16.06 10.91
C ASP A 23 -12.46 16.26 9.93
N ASP A 24 -11.22 16.24 10.42
CA ASP A 24 -10.01 16.38 9.61
C ASP A 24 -9.55 15.04 9.00
N LEU A 25 -10.18 13.92 9.39
CA LEU A 25 -9.87 12.59 8.88
C LEU A 25 -10.51 12.37 7.50
N PHE A 26 -9.77 11.72 6.61
CA PHE A 26 -10.31 11.31 5.32
C PHE A 26 -11.41 10.27 5.50
N ARG A 27 -12.50 10.42 4.73
CA ARG A 27 -13.52 9.39 4.60
C ARG A 27 -12.94 8.13 3.94
N CYS A 28 -13.37 6.95 4.39
CA CYS A 28 -12.96 5.68 3.79
C CYS A 28 -13.24 5.66 2.27
N SER A 29 -12.39 4.93 1.54
CA SER A 29 -12.59 4.68 0.12
C SER A 29 -13.87 3.90 -0.11
N ARG A 30 -14.57 4.17 -1.21
CA ARG A 30 -15.76 3.40 -1.62
C ARG A 30 -15.48 1.90 -1.76
N HIS A 31 -14.23 1.54 -2.10
CA HIS A 31 -13.80 0.15 -2.20
C HIS A 31 -13.64 -0.52 -0.83
N ASP A 32 -13.38 0.27 0.22
CA ASP A 32 -13.19 -0.19 1.59
C ASP A 32 -14.46 0.02 2.45
N GLU A 33 -15.57 0.46 1.83
CA GLU A 33 -16.84 0.57 2.51
C GLU A 33 -17.39 -0.83 2.84
N SER A 34 -17.94 -0.97 4.05
CA SER A 34 -18.42 -2.27 4.54
C SER A 34 -19.58 -2.83 3.73
N GLN A 35 -20.51 -1.98 3.27
CA GLN A 35 -21.69 -2.42 2.52
C GLN A 35 -21.37 -3.20 1.24
N PRO A 36 -20.62 -2.65 0.26
CA PRO A 36 -20.33 -3.38 -0.99
C PRO A 36 -19.57 -4.68 -0.74
N ILE A 37 -18.64 -4.67 0.22
CA ILE A 37 -17.86 -5.85 0.61
C ILE A 37 -18.77 -6.94 1.18
N VAL A 38 -19.67 -6.58 2.10
CA VAL A 38 -20.60 -7.51 2.74
C VAL A 38 -21.57 -8.09 1.71
N GLN A 39 -22.06 -7.29 0.78
CA GLN A 39 -22.97 -7.76 -0.29
C GLN A 39 -22.31 -8.83 -1.17
N GLU A 40 -21.07 -8.60 -1.62
CA GLU A 40 -20.34 -9.58 -2.43
C GLU A 40 -20.02 -10.86 -1.63
N LEU A 41 -19.59 -10.73 -0.37
CA LEU A 41 -19.35 -11.87 0.51
C LEU A 41 -20.63 -12.69 0.72
N GLN A 42 -21.76 -12.02 0.96
CA GLN A 42 -23.04 -12.67 1.22
C GLN A 42 -23.56 -13.40 -0.04
N LYS A 43 -23.35 -12.86 -1.23
CA LYS A 43 -23.63 -13.52 -2.51
C LYS A 43 -22.82 -14.81 -2.67
N HIS A 44 -21.52 -14.76 -2.41
CA HIS A 44 -20.64 -15.94 -2.48
C HIS A 44 -20.97 -16.98 -1.41
N TRP A 45 -21.32 -16.53 -0.20
CA TRP A 45 -21.72 -17.40 0.89
C TRP A 45 -23.03 -18.14 0.60
N ASN A 46 -24.04 -17.45 0.08
CA ASN A 46 -25.32 -18.07 -0.27
C ASN A 46 -25.17 -19.15 -1.35
N ASN A 47 -24.26 -18.95 -2.32
CA ASN A 47 -23.95 -19.95 -3.34
C ASN A 47 -23.20 -21.17 -2.75
N GLU A 48 -22.28 -20.95 -1.81
CA GLU A 48 -21.54 -22.04 -1.17
C GLU A 48 -22.39 -22.84 -0.19
N ARG A 49 -23.38 -22.22 0.46
CA ARG A 49 -24.35 -22.88 1.35
C ARG A 49 -25.22 -23.93 0.67
N GLN A 50 -25.42 -23.84 -0.65
CA GLN A 50 -26.18 -24.84 -1.41
C GLN A 50 -25.38 -26.12 -1.67
N LYS A 51 -24.08 -26.14 -1.36
CA LYS A 51 -23.21 -27.30 -1.57
C LYS A 51 -23.16 -28.18 -0.32
N LYS A 52 -23.05 -29.50 -0.54
CA LYS A 52 -22.97 -30.53 0.52
C LYS A 52 -21.76 -30.37 1.45
N SER A 53 -20.72 -29.65 1.03
CA SER A 53 -19.49 -29.35 1.78
C SER A 53 -19.24 -27.85 1.92
N SER A 54 -20.17 -27.15 2.58
CA SER A 54 -20.04 -25.71 2.83
C SER A 54 -18.83 -25.40 3.72
N LYS A 55 -17.90 -24.60 3.20
CA LYS A 55 -16.74 -24.07 3.93
C LYS A 55 -16.70 -22.55 3.77
N PHE A 56 -16.82 -21.82 4.88
CA PHE A 56 -16.83 -20.35 4.87
C PHE A 56 -15.57 -19.75 4.25
N TRP A 57 -14.39 -20.31 4.55
CA TRP A 57 -13.12 -19.86 3.99
C TRP A 57 -13.09 -19.86 2.45
N ARG A 58 -13.84 -20.76 1.79
CA ARG A 58 -13.91 -20.80 0.32
C ARG A 58 -14.69 -19.61 -0.23
N ALA A 59 -15.79 -19.24 0.40
CA ALA A 59 -16.53 -18.03 0.04
C ALA A 59 -15.68 -16.76 0.26
N LEU A 60 -14.91 -16.73 1.35
CA LEU A 60 -13.99 -15.63 1.66
C LEU A 60 -12.90 -15.47 0.58
N VAL A 61 -12.24 -16.58 0.21
CA VAL A 61 -11.20 -16.55 -0.83
C VAL A 61 -11.78 -16.17 -2.20
N MET A 62 -13.02 -16.59 -2.52
CA MET A 62 -13.65 -16.18 -3.77
C MET A 62 -14.01 -14.69 -3.82
N ALA A 63 -14.46 -14.12 -2.69
CA ALA A 63 -14.83 -12.70 -2.61
C ALA A 63 -13.59 -11.78 -2.60
N PHE A 64 -12.58 -12.09 -1.79
CA PHE A 64 -11.42 -11.22 -1.58
C PHE A 64 -10.19 -11.62 -2.41
N GLY A 65 -10.04 -12.90 -2.76
CA GLY A 65 -8.82 -13.43 -3.35
C GLY A 65 -8.42 -12.77 -4.65
N LYS A 66 -9.37 -12.29 -5.46
CA LYS A 66 -9.08 -11.58 -6.72
C LYS A 66 -8.26 -10.30 -6.50
N TYR A 67 -8.46 -9.60 -5.38
CA TYR A 67 -7.78 -8.36 -5.06
C TYR A 67 -6.45 -8.60 -4.35
N TYR A 68 -6.38 -9.62 -3.48
CA TYR A 68 -5.22 -9.86 -2.62
C TYR A 68 -4.21 -10.88 -3.17
N ILE A 69 -4.64 -11.91 -3.91
CA ILE A 69 -3.76 -13.00 -4.35
C ILE A 69 -2.71 -12.53 -5.38
N PRO A 70 -3.04 -11.75 -6.42
CA PRO A 70 -2.01 -11.29 -7.37
C PRO A 70 -0.89 -10.46 -6.75
N PRO A 71 -1.16 -9.39 -5.96
CA PRO A 71 -0.09 -8.61 -5.35
C PRO A 71 0.66 -9.40 -4.28
N LEU A 72 -0.02 -10.28 -3.54
CA LEU A 72 0.63 -11.13 -2.54
C LEU A 72 1.61 -12.13 -3.19
N THR A 73 1.20 -12.76 -4.29
CA THR A 73 2.07 -13.68 -5.04
C THR A 73 3.30 -12.96 -5.57
N LEU A 74 3.12 -11.77 -6.16
CA LEU A 74 4.23 -10.95 -6.64
C LEU A 74 5.15 -10.49 -5.50
N LEU A 75 4.58 -10.13 -4.35
CA LEU A 75 5.35 -9.75 -3.17
C LEU A 75 6.22 -10.91 -2.69
N ILE A 76 5.61 -12.06 -2.44
CA ILE A 76 6.29 -13.22 -1.87
C ILE A 76 7.38 -13.70 -2.83
N LEU A 77 7.07 -13.87 -4.12
CA LEU A 77 8.06 -14.35 -5.08
C LEU A 77 9.22 -13.37 -5.22
N GLY A 78 8.94 -12.07 -5.36
CA GLY A 78 9.98 -11.06 -5.53
C GLY A 78 10.84 -10.88 -4.27
N GLU A 79 10.21 -10.81 -3.09
CA GLU A 79 10.91 -10.68 -1.80
C GLU A 79 11.77 -11.92 -1.52
N CYS A 80 11.25 -13.12 -1.74
CA CYS A 80 12.00 -14.37 -1.54
C CYS A 80 13.22 -14.44 -2.47
N VAL A 81 13.05 -14.15 -3.76
CA VAL A 81 14.17 -14.16 -4.71
C VAL A 81 15.21 -13.11 -4.31
N CYS A 82 14.79 -11.89 -3.96
CA CYS A 82 15.72 -10.84 -3.53
C CYS A 82 16.50 -11.23 -2.26
N ARG A 83 15.82 -11.83 -1.28
CA ARG A 83 16.46 -12.28 -0.01
C ARG A 83 17.45 -13.40 -0.21
N ILE A 84 17.26 -14.26 -1.21
CA ILE A 84 18.20 -15.34 -1.54
C ILE A 84 19.35 -14.82 -2.41
N CYS A 85 19.07 -13.96 -3.39
CA CYS A 85 20.10 -13.39 -4.26
C CYS A 85 21.11 -12.53 -3.49
N GLN A 86 20.67 -11.80 -2.45
CA GLN A 86 21.54 -10.92 -1.66
C GLN A 86 22.77 -11.64 -1.05
N PRO A 87 22.63 -12.70 -0.23
CA PRO A 87 23.78 -13.41 0.33
C PRO A 87 24.58 -14.18 -0.72
N LEU A 88 23.96 -14.68 -1.78
CA LEU A 88 24.68 -15.40 -2.86
C LEU A 88 25.61 -14.47 -3.64
N LEU A 89 25.12 -13.28 -4.02
CA LEU A 89 25.92 -12.29 -4.73
C LEU A 89 27.00 -11.69 -3.82
N LEU A 90 26.71 -11.53 -2.53
CA LEU A 90 27.71 -11.13 -1.54
C LEU A 90 28.80 -12.19 -1.36
N GLY A 91 28.44 -13.47 -1.34
CA GLY A 91 29.39 -14.59 -1.26
C GLY A 91 30.39 -14.58 -2.42
N ILE A 92 29.93 -14.37 -3.65
CA ILE A 92 30.78 -14.28 -4.84
C ILE A 92 31.81 -13.15 -4.72
N VAL A 93 31.42 -12.02 -4.13
CA VAL A 93 32.34 -10.88 -3.92
C VAL A 93 33.39 -11.23 -2.87
N ILE A 94 33.00 -11.87 -1.76
CA ILE A 94 33.91 -12.27 -0.69
C ILE A 94 34.93 -13.31 -1.20
N ASP A 95 34.49 -14.30 -1.96
CA ASP A 95 35.36 -15.33 -2.53
C ASP A 95 36.40 -14.77 -3.52
N HIS A 96 36.02 -13.72 -4.26
CA HIS A 96 36.96 -12.99 -5.13
C HIS A 96 38.09 -12.32 -4.32
N PHE A 97 37.78 -11.69 -3.19
CA PHE A 97 38.79 -11.08 -2.31
C PHE A 97 39.68 -12.11 -1.62
N ASN A 98 39.13 -13.28 -1.27
CA ASN A 98 39.88 -14.36 -0.63
C ASN A 98 40.74 -15.18 -1.62
N LYS A 99 40.72 -14.89 -2.93
CA LYS A 99 41.46 -15.59 -3.99
C LYS A 99 41.21 -17.11 -4.04
N VAL A 100 40.08 -17.57 -3.51
CA VAL A 100 39.73 -19.01 -3.44
C VAL A 100 39.44 -19.57 -4.84
N GLU A 101 38.96 -18.73 -5.75
CA GLU A 101 38.62 -19.11 -7.12
C GLU A 101 39.11 -18.03 -8.11
N ASN A 102 39.63 -18.44 -9.27
CA ASN A 102 40.15 -17.54 -10.32
C ASN A 102 38.98 -16.92 -11.13
N ARG A 103 37.96 -16.39 -10.43
CA ARG A 103 36.78 -15.76 -11.03
C ARG A 103 37.17 -14.41 -11.62
N THR A 104 36.86 -14.21 -12.89
CA THR A 104 37.14 -12.96 -13.62
C THR A 104 36.53 -11.76 -12.88
N PHE A 105 37.32 -10.71 -12.64
CA PHE A 105 36.90 -9.45 -12.00
C PHE A 105 35.57 -8.88 -12.55
N LYS A 106 35.31 -9.08 -13.85
CA LYS A 106 34.04 -8.73 -14.51
C LYS A 106 32.82 -9.42 -13.88
N GLN A 107 32.92 -10.69 -13.48
CA GLN A 107 31.81 -11.42 -12.84
C GLN A 107 31.51 -10.88 -11.44
N ALA A 108 32.53 -10.53 -10.65
CA ALA A 108 32.36 -9.92 -9.34
C ALA A 108 31.70 -8.52 -9.44
N CYS A 109 32.12 -7.70 -10.40
CA CYS A 109 31.48 -6.41 -10.68
C CYS A 109 30.02 -6.53 -11.14
N MET A 110 29.72 -7.49 -12.03
CA MET A 110 28.35 -7.74 -12.47
C MET A 110 27.46 -8.23 -11.31
N ALA A 111 28.00 -9.08 -10.42
CA ALA A 111 27.28 -9.54 -9.23
C ALA A 111 27.01 -8.40 -8.25
N ALA A 112 28.00 -7.55 -7.97
CA ALA A 112 27.86 -6.40 -7.07
C ALA A 112 26.87 -5.35 -7.59
N GLY A 113 26.85 -5.10 -8.90
CA GLY A 113 25.92 -4.16 -9.53
C GLY A 113 24.49 -4.70 -9.70
N GLY A 114 24.34 -6.01 -9.90
CA GLY A 114 23.05 -6.66 -10.16
C GLY A 114 22.08 -6.64 -8.97
N THR A 115 22.58 -6.85 -7.75
CA THR A 115 21.76 -6.89 -6.52
C THR A 115 20.97 -5.60 -6.25
N PRO A 116 21.61 -4.41 -6.18
CA PRO A 116 20.90 -3.17 -5.91
C PRO A 116 19.95 -2.78 -7.05
N CYS A 117 20.28 -3.12 -8.30
CA CYS A 117 19.40 -2.85 -9.44
C CYS A 117 18.09 -3.66 -9.31
N ALA A 118 18.18 -4.97 -9.12
CA ALA A 118 16.98 -5.82 -8.99
C ALA A 118 16.08 -5.37 -7.82
N HIS A 119 16.68 -5.04 -6.67
CA HIS A 119 15.95 -4.57 -5.49
C HIS A 119 15.28 -3.21 -5.71
N THR A 120 15.96 -2.27 -6.38
CA THR A 120 15.39 -0.94 -6.68
C THR A 120 14.27 -1.02 -7.71
N TYR A 121 14.36 -1.88 -8.74
CA TYR A 121 13.27 -2.11 -9.69
C TYR A 121 12.03 -2.71 -9.01
N PHE A 122 12.22 -3.66 -8.09
CA PHE A 122 11.13 -4.25 -7.32
C PHE A 122 10.45 -3.23 -6.41
N CYS A 123 11.23 -2.46 -5.65
CA CYS A 123 10.74 -1.41 -4.76
C CYS A 123 10.01 -0.29 -5.51
N SER A 124 10.49 0.08 -6.70
CA SER A 124 9.86 1.08 -7.56
C SER A 124 8.50 0.61 -8.08
N SER A 125 8.43 -0.63 -8.57
CA SER A 125 7.19 -1.21 -9.12
C SER A 125 6.10 -1.34 -8.07
N TRP A 126 6.47 -1.70 -6.83
CA TRP A 126 5.53 -1.77 -5.70
C TRP A 126 5.03 -0.39 -5.27
N THR A 127 5.91 0.61 -5.23
CA THR A 127 5.53 1.98 -4.84
C THR A 127 4.55 2.60 -5.84
N ILE A 128 4.73 2.36 -7.13
CA ILE A 128 3.86 2.92 -8.19
C ILE A 128 2.44 2.32 -8.11
N GLY A 129 2.30 1.03 -7.84
CA GLY A 129 0.98 0.38 -7.69
C GLY A 129 0.18 0.90 -6.50
N CYS A 130 0.86 1.27 -5.41
CA CYS A 130 0.22 1.83 -4.22
C CYS A 130 -0.11 3.33 -4.39
N ASP A 131 0.75 4.09 -5.09
CA ASP A 131 0.55 5.53 -5.33
C ASP A 131 -0.56 5.82 -6.35
N SER A 132 -0.74 4.98 -7.38
CA SER A 132 -1.78 5.19 -8.41
C SER A 132 -3.20 5.10 -7.83
N SER A 133 -3.47 4.12 -6.95
CA SER A 133 -4.76 3.98 -6.28
C SER A 133 -5.07 5.18 -5.36
N CYS A 134 -4.07 5.68 -4.63
CA CYS A 134 -4.23 6.85 -3.75
C CYS A 134 -4.33 8.18 -4.52
N ARG A 135 -3.64 8.31 -5.66
CA ARG A 135 -3.60 9.54 -6.48
C ARG A 135 -4.95 9.83 -7.16
N GLU A 136 -5.61 8.79 -7.67
CA GLU A 136 -6.96 8.93 -8.24
C GLU A 136 -7.98 9.35 -7.17
N HIS A 137 -7.80 8.90 -5.93
CA HIS A 137 -8.60 9.33 -4.79
C HIS A 137 -8.37 10.82 -4.45
N TRP A 138 -7.12 11.29 -4.44
CA TRP A 138 -6.80 12.70 -4.18
C TRP A 138 -7.36 13.63 -5.27
N LYS A 139 -7.23 13.27 -6.56
CA LYS A 139 -7.80 14.05 -7.65
C LYS A 139 -9.31 14.25 -7.47
N ARG A 140 -10.04 13.20 -7.10
CA ARG A 140 -11.50 13.27 -6.88
C ARG A 140 -11.90 14.05 -5.63
N SER A 141 -11.10 13.98 -4.56
CA SER A 141 -11.32 14.77 -3.33
C SER A 141 -10.95 16.25 -3.50
N SER A 142 -9.97 16.55 -4.36
CA SER A 142 -9.54 17.91 -4.67
C SER A 142 -10.57 18.75 -5.43
N THR A 143 -11.49 18.09 -6.17
CA THR A 143 -12.67 18.69 -6.81
C THR A 143 -13.72 19.14 -5.80
N LEU A 144 -13.71 18.60 -4.57
CA LEU A 144 -14.62 18.97 -3.47
C LEU A 144 -14.06 20.09 -2.57
N ARG A 145 -12.87 20.64 -2.89
CA ARG A 145 -12.27 21.77 -2.16
C ARG A 145 -13.15 23.03 -2.00
N PRO A 146 -14.05 23.43 -2.93
CA PRO A 146 -14.86 24.63 -2.70
C PRO A 146 -15.92 24.46 -1.60
N LEU A 147 -16.21 23.24 -1.11
CA LEU A 147 -17.16 23.03 0.00
C LEU A 147 -16.55 23.14 1.41
N PHE A 148 -15.23 23.14 1.53
CA PHE A 148 -14.52 23.16 2.82
C PHE A 148 -13.96 24.54 3.22
N ARG A 149 -14.12 25.57 2.39
CA ARG A 149 -13.87 26.95 2.82
C ARG A 149 -15.11 27.47 3.56
N LYS A 150 -15.40 26.96 4.76
CA LYS A 150 -16.34 27.65 5.65
C LYS A 150 -15.71 29.00 6.05
N PRO A 151 -16.42 30.14 5.91
CA PRO A 151 -15.94 31.39 6.45
C PRO A 151 -15.78 31.25 7.96
N VAL A 152 -14.69 31.80 8.50
CA VAL A 152 -14.46 31.94 9.94
C VAL A 152 -15.65 32.70 10.53
N ILE A 153 -16.57 31.97 11.17
CA ILE A 153 -17.70 32.56 11.87
C ILE A 153 -17.11 33.11 13.18
N ASN A 154 -17.04 34.42 13.27
CA ASN A 154 -16.63 35.16 14.45
C ASN A 154 -17.64 34.86 15.58
N THR A 155 -17.26 34.02 16.54
CA THR A 155 -18.03 33.80 17.76
C THR A 155 -17.83 34.98 18.69
N GLY A 156 -18.54 36.06 18.40
CA GLY A 156 -18.79 37.18 19.30
C GLY A 156 -20.28 37.45 19.36
N ASN A 157 -20.86 37.30 20.56
CA ASN A 157 -22.25 37.62 20.94
C ASN A 157 -23.37 36.77 20.35
N ILE A 158 -23.89 35.80 21.12
CA ILE A 158 -25.34 35.69 21.36
C ILE A 158 -25.58 35.21 22.80
N HIS A 159 -25.98 36.15 23.64
CA HIS A 159 -26.75 35.98 24.87
C HIS A 159 -28.22 35.66 24.51
N LEU A 160 -28.94 34.94 25.39
CA LEU A 160 -30.38 34.57 25.35
C LEU A 160 -30.76 33.55 24.25
N PHE A 161 -31.56 32.52 24.48
CA PHE A 161 -32.74 32.39 25.34
C PHE A 161 -32.76 31.06 26.10
N VAL A 162 -33.44 31.13 27.25
CA VAL A 162 -34.00 30.07 28.10
C VAL A 162 -34.56 28.89 27.31
#